data_AF-A0A354T811-F1
#
_entry.id   AF-A0A354T811-F1
#
_cell.length_a   1.000
_cell.length_b   1.000
_cell.length_c   1.000
_cell.angle_alpha   90.00
_cell.angle_beta   90.00
_cell.angle_gamma   90.00
#
_symmetry.space_group_name_H-M   'P 1'
#
loop_
_entity.id
_entity.type
_entity.pdbx_description
1 polymer ?
#
loop_
_entity_poly.entity_id
_entity_poly.type
_entity_poly.pdbx_seq_one_letter_code
_entity_poly.pdbx_strand_id
1 'polypeptide(L)'
;MKALLRLRFAHKPATLSLKIADKELITPADASPLEVDAVLASTQDGVDVFLNATWPENTPDTAITLELEPDGLEARSETRWSSAGSLDEVITFSWK
;
A
#
# COMPACT_ATOMS: atom_id res chain seq x y z
N MET A 1 -2.82 -16.05 -7.04
CA MET A 1 -2.02 -15.46 -8.14
C MET A 1 -0.89 -14.61 -7.55
N LYS A 2 0.26 -14.51 -8.21
CA LYS A 2 1.33 -13.62 -7.76
C LYS A 2 0.98 -12.17 -8.11
N ALA A 3 1.45 -11.24 -7.31
CA ALA A 3 1.34 -9.82 -7.58
C ALA A 3 2.54 -9.09 -6.97
N LEU A 4 2.93 -7.99 -7.58
CA LEU A 4 3.91 -7.08 -7.04
C LEU A 4 3.19 -5.87 -6.47
N LEU A 5 3.40 -5.60 -5.18
CA LEU A 5 2.94 -4.39 -4.53
C LEU A 5 4.13 -3.43 -4.40
N ARG A 6 3.98 -2.23 -4.94
CA ARG A 6 4.94 -1.14 -4.82
C ARG A 6 4.35 -0.04 -3.98
N LEU A 7 5.07 0.38 -2.95
CA LEU A 7 4.67 1.47 -2.09
C LEU A 7 5.70 2.60 -2.16
N ARG A 8 5.21 3.80 -2.46
CA ARG A 8 6.01 5.03 -2.49
C ARG A 8 5.49 5.98 -1.43
N PHE A 9 6.39 6.66 -0.74
CA PHE A 9 6.03 7.67 0.26
C PHE A 9 6.94 8.88 0.10
N ALA A 10 6.37 10.09 0.28
CA ALA A 10 7.16 11.32 0.27
C ALA A 10 8.03 11.45 1.54
N HIS A 11 7.46 11.07 2.69
CA HIS A 11 8.14 11.04 3.98
C HIS A 11 8.12 9.64 4.57
N LYS A 12 9.24 9.20 5.14
CA LYS A 12 9.38 7.88 5.77
C LYS A 12 8.38 7.74 6.93
N PRO A 13 7.43 6.80 6.88
CA PRO A 13 6.57 6.50 8.02
C PRO A 13 7.39 5.82 9.14
N ALA A 14 7.02 6.10 10.39
CA ALA A 14 7.55 5.44 11.57
C ALA A 14 7.06 3.99 11.66
N THR A 15 5.78 3.77 11.35
CA THR A 15 5.19 2.42 11.20
C THR A 15 4.47 2.32 9.88
N LEU A 16 4.61 1.18 9.21
CA LEU A 16 3.88 0.85 8.00
C LEU A 16 3.41 -0.60 8.12
N SER A 17 2.10 -0.79 8.12
CA SER A 17 1.46 -2.09 7.98
C SER A 17 0.61 -2.10 6.71
N LEU A 18 0.80 -3.14 5.93
CA LEU A 18 0.01 -3.43 4.74
C LEU A 18 -0.65 -4.76 4.95
N LYS A 19 -1.95 -4.87 4.72
CA LYS A 19 -2.64 -6.15 4.75
C LYS A 19 -3.43 -6.33 3.47
N ILE A 20 -3.29 -7.52 2.87
CA ILE A 20 -4.02 -7.91 1.67
C ILE A 20 -4.72 -9.23 1.96
N ALA A 21 -6.05 -9.24 1.83
CA ALA A 21 -6.89 -10.35 2.29
C ALA A 21 -6.57 -10.72 3.76
N ASP A 22 -5.99 -11.90 4.00
CA ASP A 22 -5.60 -12.37 5.34
C ASP A 22 -4.09 -12.26 5.62
N LYS A 23 -3.30 -11.80 4.66
CA LYS A 23 -1.85 -11.70 4.80
C LYS A 23 -1.45 -10.30 5.21
N GLU A 24 -1.02 -10.16 6.46
CA GLU A 24 -0.34 -8.96 6.92
C GLU A 24 1.13 -9.00 6.47
N LEU A 25 1.55 -7.90 5.87
CA LEU A 25 2.89 -7.61 5.39
C LEU A 25 3.40 -6.43 6.20
N ILE A 26 3.93 -6.74 7.38
CA ILE A 26 4.65 -5.75 8.18
C ILE A 26 6.02 -5.61 7.55
N THR A 27 6.26 -4.47 6.91
CA THR A 27 7.51 -4.22 6.20
C THR A 27 8.14 -2.96 6.75
N PRO A 28 9.43 -3.00 7.15
CA PRO A 28 10.10 -1.78 7.56
C PRO A 28 10.19 -0.85 6.35
N ALA A 29 9.68 0.37 6.51
CA ALA A 29 9.66 1.40 5.46
C ALA A 29 11.05 2.06 5.30
N ASP A 30 12.09 1.24 5.13
CA ASP A 30 13.48 1.69 5.12
C ASP A 30 13.92 2.29 3.77
N ALA A 31 13.21 1.95 2.70
CA ALA A 31 13.47 2.45 1.35
C ALA A 31 12.17 2.75 0.59
N SER A 32 12.25 3.69 -0.37
CA SER A 32 11.18 4.03 -1.29
C SER A 32 11.73 4.07 -2.73
N PRO A 33 11.12 3.37 -3.72
CA PRO A 33 9.94 2.51 -3.57
C PRO A 33 10.24 1.25 -2.74
N LEU A 34 9.24 0.84 -1.95
CA LEU A 34 9.22 -0.44 -1.28
C LEU A 34 8.51 -1.43 -2.20
N GLU A 35 9.18 -2.52 -2.57
CA GLU A 35 8.60 -3.57 -3.41
C GLU A 35 8.35 -4.81 -2.55
N VAL A 36 7.13 -5.34 -2.63
CA VAL A 36 6.69 -6.49 -1.83
C VAL A 36 5.95 -7.48 -2.72
N ASP A 37 6.44 -8.71 -2.75
CA ASP A 37 5.74 -9.81 -3.40
C ASP A 37 4.50 -10.21 -2.58
N ALA A 38 3.35 -10.10 -3.22
CA ALA A 38 2.06 -10.48 -2.67
C ALA A 38 1.49 -11.69 -3.41
N VAL A 39 0.60 -12.42 -2.71
CA VAL A 39 -0.20 -13.48 -3.33
C VAL A 39 -1.65 -13.09 -3.13
N LEU A 40 -2.35 -12.83 -4.24
CA LEU A 40 -3.76 -12.48 -4.24
C LEU A 40 -4.60 -13.75 -4.37
N ALA A 41 -5.73 -13.80 -3.66
CA ALA A 41 -6.67 -14.91 -3.76
C ALA A 41 -7.43 -14.88 -5.10
N SER A 42 -7.98 -13.71 -5.45
CA SER A 42 -8.68 -13.43 -6.71
C SER A 42 -8.60 -11.93 -6.99
N THR A 43 -8.69 -11.55 -8.27
CA THR A 43 -8.87 -10.15 -8.72
C THR A 43 -10.26 -9.88 -9.29
N GLN A 44 -11.13 -10.91 -9.37
CA GLN A 44 -12.46 -10.78 -9.99
C GLN A 44 -13.37 -9.81 -9.24
N ASP A 45 -13.35 -9.84 -7.91
CA ASP A 45 -14.18 -8.98 -7.05
C ASP A 45 -13.46 -7.68 -6.64
N GLY A 46 -12.25 -7.47 -7.17
CA GLY A 46 -11.30 -6.50 -6.66
C GLY A 46 -10.47 -7.03 -5.49
N VAL A 47 -9.46 -6.25 -5.12
CA VAL A 47 -8.48 -6.58 -4.09
C VAL A 47 -8.42 -5.43 -3.11
N ASP A 48 -8.82 -5.71 -1.87
CA ASP A 48 -8.72 -4.76 -0.77
C ASP A 48 -7.32 -4.82 -0.16
N VAL A 49 -6.68 -3.65 -0.12
CA VAL A 49 -5.41 -3.41 0.54
C VAL A 49 -5.65 -2.47 1.70
N PHE A 50 -5.48 -2.98 2.91
CA PHE A 50 -5.53 -2.18 4.13
C PHE A 50 -4.16 -1.56 4.34
N LEU A 51 -4.11 -0.24 4.36
CA LEU A 51 -2.93 0.56 4.58
C LEU A 51 -3.05 1.23 5.93
N ASN A 52 -2.13 0.90 6.83
CA ASN A 52 -1.94 1.64 8.06
C ASN A 52 -0.52 2.21 8.10
N ALA A 53 -0.41 3.51 8.29
CA ALA A 53 0.88 4.17 8.44
C ALA A 53 0.81 5.26 9.52
N THR A 54 1.90 5.42 10.26
CA THR A 54 2.07 6.55 11.18
C THR A 54 3.37 7.25 10.89
N TRP A 55 3.41 8.55 11.15
CA TRP A 55 4.59 9.38 11.00
C TRP A 55 4.92 10.07 12.32
N PRO A 56 6.18 10.46 12.54
CA PRO A 56 6.56 11.28 13.69
C PRO A 56 5.76 12.58 13.76
N GLU A 57 5.55 13.09 14.97
CA GLU A 57 4.95 14.41 15.17
C GLU A 57 5.72 15.49 14.40
N ASN A 58 4.99 16.45 13.82
CA ASN A 58 5.48 17.51 12.93
C ASN A 58 5.89 17.06 11.51
N THR A 59 5.57 15.83 11.10
CA THR A 59 5.66 15.48 9.68
C THR A 59 4.63 16.32 8.91
N PRO A 60 5.02 17.02 7.83
CA PRO A 60 4.09 17.78 7.01
C PRO A 60 3.12 16.86 6.28
N ASP A 61 2.11 17.45 5.63
CA ASP A 61 1.18 16.72 4.76
C ASP A 61 1.96 15.83 3.80
N THR A 62 1.68 14.54 3.86
CA THR A 62 2.43 13.50 3.15
C THR A 62 1.48 12.62 2.36
N ALA A 63 2.00 11.98 1.33
CA ALA A 63 1.26 11.06 0.50
C ALA A 63 1.94 9.70 0.48
N ILE A 64 1.12 8.65 0.47
CA ILE A 64 1.52 7.30 0.12
C ILE A 64 0.85 6.95 -1.21
N THR A 65 1.64 6.49 -2.17
CA THR A 65 1.16 5.88 -3.40
C THR A 65 1.37 4.37 -3.33
N LEU A 66 0.29 3.62 -3.45
CA LEU A 66 0.34 2.16 -3.61
C LEU A 66 0.09 1.83 -5.07
N GLU A 67 0.91 0.97 -5.62
CA GLU A 67 0.77 0.39 -6.94
C GLU A 67 0.71 -1.12 -6.80
N LEU A 68 -0.31 -1.73 -7.37
CA LEU A 68 -0.54 -3.17 -7.36
C LEU A 68 -0.55 -3.70 -8.79
N GLU A 69 0.35 -4.63 -9.06
CA GLU A 69 0.55 -5.27 -10.37
C GLU A 69 0.35 -6.78 -10.22
N PRO A 70 -0.86 -7.30 -10.46
CA PRO A 70 -1.10 -8.73 -10.51
C PRO A 70 -0.49 -9.37 -11.76
N ASP A 71 -0.02 -10.60 -11.63
CA ASP A 71 0.51 -11.37 -12.76
C ASP A 71 -0.56 -11.52 -13.86
N GLY A 72 -0.25 -11.02 -15.06
CA GLY A 72 -1.14 -11.02 -16.22
C GLY A 72 -2.17 -9.88 -16.28
N LEU A 73 -2.12 -8.90 -15.38
CA LEU A 73 -2.98 -7.70 -15.40
C LEU A 73 -2.15 -6.42 -15.40
N GLU A 74 -2.74 -5.31 -15.86
CA GLU A 74 -2.07 -4.00 -15.80
C GLU A 74 -1.87 -3.51 -14.37
N ALA A 75 -0.75 -2.84 -14.10
CA ALA A 75 -0.51 -2.19 -12.83
C ALA A 75 -1.55 -1.09 -12.57
N ARG A 76 -2.07 -1.04 -11.35
CA ARG A 76 -2.99 0.01 -10.89
C ARG A 76 -2.36 0.74 -9.72
N SER A 77 -2.40 2.08 -9.75
CA SER A 77 -1.82 2.91 -8.70
C SER A 77 -2.86 3.82 -8.06
N GLU A 78 -2.85 3.92 -6.74
CA GLU A 78 -3.71 4.75 -5.92
C GLU A 78 -2.87 5.57 -4.96
N THR A 79 -3.19 6.86 -4.81
CA THR A 79 -2.50 7.75 -3.86
C THR A 79 -3.45 8.17 -2.76
N ARG A 80 -2.98 8.13 -1.52
CA ARG A 80 -3.69 8.56 -0.32
C ARG A 80 -2.86 9.61 0.42
N TRP A 81 -3.53 10.67 0.85
CA TRP A 81 -2.92 11.80 1.54
C TRP A 81 -3.20 11.72 3.04
N SER A 82 -2.20 12.01 3.84
CA SER A 82 -2.31 12.15 5.29
C SER A 82 -1.87 13.55 5.70
N SER A 83 -2.72 14.23 6.47
CA SER A 83 -2.43 15.52 7.11
C SER A 83 -2.36 15.45 8.63
N ALA A 84 -2.65 14.28 9.22
CA ALA A 84 -2.78 14.09 10.66
C ALA A 84 -1.62 13.27 11.29
N GLY A 85 -0.53 13.05 10.54
CA GLY A 85 0.58 12.21 11.00
C GLY A 85 0.23 10.71 11.08
N SER A 86 -0.95 10.30 10.61
CA SER A 86 -1.34 8.90 10.46
C SER A 86 -2.29 8.71 9.27
N LEU A 87 -2.34 7.49 8.76
CA LEU A 87 -3.18 7.08 7.65
C LEU A 87 -3.71 5.68 7.96
N ASP A 88 -5.01 5.52 7.91
CA ASP A 88 -5.70 4.23 8.05
C ASP A 88 -6.78 4.18 6.96
N GLU A 89 -6.47 3.50 5.87
CA GLU A 89 -7.28 3.53 4.66
C GLU A 89 -7.39 2.13 4.05
N VAL A 90 -8.53 1.87 3.40
CA VAL A 90 -8.73 0.67 2.60
C VAL A 90 -8.77 1.07 1.13
N ILE A 91 -7.86 0.49 0.36
CA ILE A 91 -7.74 0.75 -1.08
C ILE A 91 -8.18 -0.49 -1.83
N THR A 92 -9.29 -0.37 -2.55
CA THR A 92 -9.80 -1.45 -3.41
C THR A 92 -9.28 -1.26 -4.83
N PHE A 93 -8.43 -2.17 -5.29
CA PHE A 93 -8.00 -2.24 -6.67
C PHE A 93 -8.92 -3.16 -7.46
N SER A 94 -9.42 -2.72 -8.62
CA SER A 94 -10.24 -3.55 -9.50
C SER A 94 -9.76 -3.46 -10.95
N TRP A 95 -9.84 -4.59 -11.64
CA TRP A 95 -9.49 -4.74 -13.04
C TRP A 95 -10.74 -5.28 -13.74
N LYS A 96 -11.64 -4.37 -14.11
CA LYS A 96 -12.80 -4.70 -14.95
C LYS A 96 -12.38 -4.98 -16.38
#